data_AF-A0A8J4AV26-F1
#
_entry.id   AF-A0A8J4AV26-F1
#
_cell.length_a   1.000
_cell.length_b   1.000
_cell.length_c   1.000
_cell.angle_alpha   90.00
_cell.angle_beta   90.00
_cell.angle_gamma   90.00
#
_symmetry.space_group_name_H-M   'P 1'
#
loop_
_entity.id
_entity.type
_entity.pdbx_description
1 polymer ?
#
loop_
_entity_poly.entity_id
_entity_poly.type
_entity_poly.pdbx_seq_one_letter_code
_entity_poly.pdbx_strand_id
1 'polypeptide(L)'
;MQPPEEAAPHGRSGARGSGEGEESEDEETRWRRRLREEYSGGEEAVSDSYVDVYGGLPFVGESDDEWADRIWREMQARRNTAVTEGAAAFIADLRADAARRAAAAAEHSRRILEEEQAKDDAWRRRTLAAIEAVPATPTLDVTLARASYDERWLQLDEEAATAAADLMPLHYSDIPWPLEPPTMRGQVRGSGGVPERPPLPPSVESLRDFFLLGAAGASDVKRRLRIELLRWHPDKFGARFGSRLAAGGMAQRDAVLSRVHQLAQVLMQVLGRGASGTNTRVY
;
A
#
# COMPACT_ATOMS: atom_id res chain seq x y z
N MET A 1 -5.36 -41.43 -25.04
CA MET A 1 -5.42 -40.70 -23.77
C MET A 1 -5.52 -39.22 -24.09
N GLN A 2 -6.75 -38.69 -24.02
CA GLN A 2 -7.07 -37.27 -23.86
C GLN A 2 -6.88 -36.90 -22.36
N PRO A 3 -6.62 -35.63 -22.01
CA PRO A 3 -7.64 -34.59 -22.12
C PRO A 3 -7.22 -33.33 -22.91
N PRO A 4 -8.18 -32.68 -23.59
CA PRO A 4 -8.16 -31.27 -23.99
C PRO A 4 -8.90 -30.39 -22.96
N GLU A 5 -9.01 -29.09 -23.26
CA GLU A 5 -9.80 -28.05 -22.57
C GLU A 5 -9.17 -27.40 -21.33
N GLU A 6 -8.81 -26.12 -21.47
CA GLU A 6 -9.40 -25.11 -20.57
C GLU A 6 -9.48 -23.75 -21.28
N ALA A 7 -10.72 -23.27 -21.36
CA ALA A 7 -11.15 -22.07 -22.05
C ALA A 7 -10.89 -20.82 -21.19
N ALA A 8 -10.45 -19.74 -21.83
CA ALA A 8 -10.38 -18.42 -21.21
C ALA A 8 -11.79 -17.80 -21.11
N PRO A 9 -12.22 -17.29 -19.94
CA PRO A 9 -13.50 -16.61 -19.80
C PRO A 9 -13.45 -15.18 -20.36
N HIS A 10 -14.34 -14.90 -21.32
CA HIS A 10 -14.67 -13.57 -21.79
C HIS A 10 -15.27 -12.71 -20.66
N GLY A 11 -14.52 -11.70 -20.23
CA GLY A 11 -15.01 -10.62 -19.37
C GLY A 11 -15.92 -9.67 -20.16
N ARG A 12 -17.20 -9.77 -19.85
CA ARG A 12 -18.33 -8.99 -20.36
C ARG A 12 -18.64 -7.86 -19.38
N SER A 13 -18.42 -6.59 -19.74
CA SER A 13 -19.06 -5.45 -19.04
C SER A 13 -18.71 -4.12 -19.72
N GLY A 14 -19.73 -3.39 -20.19
CA GLY A 14 -19.56 -1.99 -20.61
C GLY A 14 -20.48 -1.49 -21.73
N ALA A 15 -21.67 -2.07 -21.93
CA ALA A 15 -22.71 -1.42 -22.73
C ALA A 15 -23.24 -0.21 -21.96
N ARG A 16 -22.77 0.99 -22.33
CA ARG A 16 -23.38 2.27 -21.96
C ARG A 16 -24.71 2.36 -22.71
N GLY A 17 -25.82 2.18 -22.00
CA GLY A 17 -27.15 2.46 -22.50
C GLY A 17 -27.30 3.96 -22.71
N SER A 18 -27.18 4.40 -23.96
CA SER A 18 -27.84 5.61 -24.45
C SER A 18 -29.29 5.25 -24.69
N GLY A 19 -30.13 5.41 -23.67
CA GLY A 19 -31.51 4.95 -23.69
C GLY A 19 -32.41 5.84 -22.85
N GLU A 20 -32.32 7.16 -23.04
CA GLU A 20 -33.24 8.14 -22.45
C GLU A 20 -33.33 9.36 -23.40
N GLY A 21 -33.96 9.18 -24.56
CA GLY A 21 -34.09 10.25 -25.55
C GLY A 21 -35.31 10.16 -26.47
N GLU A 22 -35.98 9.01 -26.57
CA GLU A 22 -37.12 8.84 -27.49
C GLU A 22 -38.50 9.13 -26.87
N GLU A 23 -38.65 9.15 -25.53
CA GLU A 23 -39.95 9.45 -24.91
C GLU A 23 -40.30 10.96 -24.87
N SER A 24 -39.30 11.85 -25.04
CA SER A 24 -39.50 13.31 -24.97
C SER A 24 -40.18 13.89 -26.21
N GLU A 25 -39.90 13.37 -27.40
CA GLU A 25 -40.47 13.91 -28.65
C GLU A 25 -41.96 13.57 -28.81
N ASP A 26 -42.38 12.42 -28.26
CA ASP A 26 -43.76 11.98 -28.25
C ASP A 26 -44.63 12.80 -27.28
N GLU A 27 -44.09 13.22 -26.14
CA GLU A 27 -44.82 14.09 -25.21
C GLU A 27 -45.00 15.52 -25.75
N GLU A 28 -43.97 16.10 -26.37
CA GLU A 28 -44.05 17.45 -26.94
C GLU A 28 -45.03 17.53 -28.11
N THR A 29 -45.06 16.52 -28.98
CA THR A 29 -46.03 16.45 -30.08
C THR A 29 -47.46 16.23 -29.59
N ARG A 30 -47.66 15.46 -28.51
CA ARG A 30 -48.98 15.29 -27.87
C ARG A 30 -49.47 16.60 -27.27
N TRP A 31 -48.59 17.35 -26.62
CA TRP A 31 -48.92 18.64 -26.02
C TRP A 31 -49.27 19.70 -27.07
N ARG A 32 -48.50 19.78 -28.16
CA ARG A 32 -48.79 20.69 -29.30
C ARG A 32 -50.11 20.34 -30.00
N ARG A 33 -50.47 19.06 -30.08
CA ARG A 33 -51.77 18.63 -30.64
C ARG A 33 -52.93 19.06 -29.74
N ARG A 34 -52.82 18.85 -28.42
CA ARG A 34 -53.85 19.26 -27.45
C ARG A 34 -54.09 20.78 -27.48
N LEU A 35 -53.03 21.59 -27.52
CA LEU A 35 -53.15 23.05 -27.61
C LEU A 35 -53.86 23.50 -28.89
N ARG A 36 -53.60 22.83 -30.02
CA ARG A 36 -54.27 23.15 -31.28
C ARG A 36 -55.74 22.76 -31.27
N GLU A 37 -56.09 21.63 -30.67
CA GLU A 37 -57.48 21.20 -30.49
C GLU A 37 -58.27 22.16 -29.58
N GLU A 38 -57.66 22.61 -28.47
CA GLU A 38 -58.31 23.57 -27.57
C GLU A 38 -58.55 24.94 -28.23
N TYR A 39 -57.61 25.44 -29.04
CA TYR A 39 -57.79 26.70 -29.77
C TYR A 39 -58.66 26.57 -31.04
N SER A 40 -58.72 25.38 -31.63
CA SER A 40 -59.54 25.11 -32.83
C SER A 40 -61.01 24.85 -32.51
N GLY A 41 -61.35 24.56 -31.25
CA GLY A 41 -62.66 24.04 -30.85
C GLY A 41 -63.71 25.06 -30.44
N GLY A 42 -63.47 26.37 -30.58
CA GLY A 42 -64.33 27.37 -29.96
C GLY A 42 -64.36 28.75 -30.60
N GLU A 43 -64.33 28.85 -31.93
CA GLU A 43 -64.93 30.01 -32.61
C GLU A 43 -66.36 29.66 -33.02
N GLU A 44 -67.22 29.48 -32.02
CA GLU A 44 -68.65 29.72 -32.25
C GLU A 44 -68.79 31.23 -32.28
N ALA A 45 -68.85 31.79 -33.49
CA ALA A 45 -69.12 33.19 -33.75
C ALA A 45 -70.52 33.54 -33.20
N VAL A 46 -70.61 33.73 -31.88
CA VAL A 46 -71.76 34.35 -31.24
C VAL A 46 -71.72 35.81 -31.67
N SER A 47 -72.42 36.06 -32.78
CA SER A 47 -72.75 37.38 -33.29
C SER A 47 -73.53 38.14 -32.22
N ASP A 48 -72.81 38.79 -31.31
CA ASP A 48 -73.38 39.62 -30.26
C ASP A 48 -73.83 40.96 -30.86
N SER A 49 -75.01 40.91 -31.47
CA SER A 49 -75.83 42.08 -31.77
C SER A 49 -76.44 42.59 -30.45
N TYR A 50 -75.60 43.11 -29.56
CA TYR A 50 -76.06 43.77 -28.35
C TYR A 50 -76.45 45.21 -28.70
N VAL A 51 -77.76 45.41 -28.78
CA VAL A 51 -78.40 46.67 -29.15
C VAL A 51 -78.16 47.70 -28.06
N ASP A 52 -77.49 48.78 -28.46
CA ASP A 52 -77.21 50.01 -27.72
C ASP A 52 -78.50 50.74 -27.33
N VAL A 53 -79.15 50.28 -26.26
CA VAL A 53 -80.30 50.95 -25.63
C VAL A 53 -80.17 50.85 -24.11
N TYR A 54 -79.31 51.67 -23.51
CA TYR A 54 -79.58 52.29 -22.21
C TYR A 54 -78.79 53.60 -22.08
N GLY A 55 -79.54 54.71 -22.07
CA GLY A 55 -79.00 56.06 -21.99
C GLY A 55 -78.41 56.39 -20.62
N GLY A 56 -77.28 57.09 -20.67
CA GLY A 56 -77.18 58.42 -20.05
C GLY A 56 -77.30 58.50 -18.53
N LEU A 57 -76.53 57.70 -17.81
CA LEU A 57 -76.02 58.10 -16.50
C LEU A 57 -74.50 58.29 -16.63
N PRO A 58 -73.91 59.37 -16.08
CA PRO A 58 -72.45 59.49 -16.02
C PRO A 58 -71.94 58.41 -15.08
N PHE A 59 -71.57 57.26 -15.64
CA PHE A 59 -70.87 56.22 -14.93
C PHE A 59 -69.51 56.81 -14.56
N VAL A 60 -69.37 57.28 -13.31
CA VAL A 60 -68.08 57.51 -12.67
C VAL A 60 -67.52 56.12 -12.36
N GLY A 61 -67.17 55.41 -13.42
CA GLY A 61 -66.52 54.12 -13.36
C GLY A 61 -65.11 54.25 -13.86
N GLU A 62 -64.24 53.47 -13.23
CA GLU A 62 -62.92 53.11 -13.73
C GLU A 62 -63.02 52.83 -15.25
N SER A 63 -62.15 53.44 -16.06
CA SER A 63 -62.13 53.13 -17.49
C SER A 63 -61.73 51.66 -17.69
N ASP A 64 -62.12 51.05 -18.82
CA ASP A 64 -61.76 49.66 -19.11
C ASP A 64 -60.23 49.43 -19.05
N ASP A 65 -59.45 50.44 -19.45
CA ASP A 65 -57.99 50.42 -19.36
C ASP A 65 -57.49 50.46 -17.91
N GLU A 66 -58.08 51.31 -17.06
CA GLU A 66 -57.74 51.38 -15.63
C GLU A 66 -58.08 50.07 -14.90
N TRP A 67 -59.21 49.47 -15.26
CA TRP A 67 -59.64 48.17 -14.74
C TRP A 67 -58.67 47.06 -15.16
N ALA A 68 -58.28 47.03 -16.45
CA ALA A 68 -57.32 46.07 -16.97
C ALA A 68 -55.96 46.20 -16.29
N ASP A 69 -55.47 47.42 -16.10
CA ASP A 69 -54.21 47.71 -15.40
C ASP A 69 -54.24 47.29 -13.93
N ARG A 70 -55.38 47.47 -13.25
CA ARG A 70 -55.55 47.03 -11.86
C ARG A 70 -55.52 45.51 -11.76
N ILE A 71 -56.30 44.80 -12.61
CA ILE A 71 -56.33 43.33 -12.62
C ILE A 71 -54.96 42.76 -13.00
N TRP A 72 -54.28 43.36 -13.99
CA TRP A 72 -52.94 42.93 -14.38
C TRP A 72 -51.93 43.11 -13.24
N ARG A 73 -51.92 44.26 -12.55
CA ARG A 73 -51.05 44.48 -11.39
C ARG A 73 -51.34 43.49 -10.26
N GLU A 74 -52.60 43.18 -10.01
CA GLU A 74 -52.98 42.18 -9.00
C GLU A 74 -52.52 40.78 -9.39
N MET A 75 -52.69 40.38 -10.66
CA MET A 75 -52.17 39.10 -11.17
C MET A 75 -50.64 39.03 -11.08
N GLN A 76 -49.92 40.10 -11.42
CA GLN A 76 -48.47 40.18 -11.28
C GLN A 76 -48.04 40.10 -9.82
N ALA A 77 -48.74 40.79 -8.91
CA ALA A 77 -48.45 40.73 -7.47
C ALA A 77 -48.64 39.31 -6.93
N ARG A 78 -49.73 38.63 -7.31
CA ARG A 78 -49.98 37.23 -6.93
C ARG A 78 -48.92 36.29 -7.50
N ARG A 79 -48.54 36.46 -8.77
CA ARG A 79 -47.50 35.67 -9.42
C ARG A 79 -46.14 35.86 -8.74
N ASN A 80 -45.76 37.10 -8.48
CA ASN A 80 -44.50 37.42 -7.82
C ASN A 80 -44.46 36.83 -6.40
N THR A 81 -45.56 36.93 -5.64
CA THR A 81 -45.67 36.33 -4.31
C THR A 81 -45.47 34.81 -4.37
N ALA A 82 -46.19 34.12 -5.25
CA ALA A 82 -46.07 32.67 -5.42
C ALA A 82 -44.64 32.25 -5.85
N VAL A 83 -43.99 33.03 -6.73
CA VAL A 83 -42.59 32.78 -7.13
C VAL A 83 -41.64 32.97 -5.95
N THR A 84 -41.82 34.03 -5.14
CA THR A 84 -40.97 34.28 -3.97
C THR A 84 -41.14 33.21 -2.88
N GLU A 85 -42.36 32.76 -2.63
CA GLU A 85 -42.66 31.69 -1.67
C GLU A 85 -42.07 30.35 -2.15
N GLY A 86 -42.23 30.03 -3.44
CA GLY A 86 -41.63 28.84 -4.05
C GLY A 86 -40.10 28.86 -3.99
N ALA A 87 -39.48 30.00 -4.30
CA ALA A 87 -38.03 30.17 -4.20
C ALA A 87 -37.54 30.04 -2.74
N ALA A 88 -38.26 30.63 -1.79
CA ALA A 88 -37.93 30.52 -0.37
C ALA A 88 -38.03 29.08 0.14
N ALA A 89 -39.08 28.35 -0.23
CA ALA A 89 -39.26 26.94 0.13
C ALA A 89 -38.15 26.05 -0.47
N PHE A 90 -37.82 26.25 -1.75
CA PHE A 90 -36.74 25.52 -2.42
C PHE A 90 -35.38 25.80 -1.76
N ILE A 91 -35.07 27.05 -1.44
CA ILE A 91 -33.83 27.40 -0.73
C ILE A 91 -33.80 26.80 0.68
N ALA A 92 -34.94 26.77 1.38
CA ALA A 92 -35.03 26.14 2.70
C ALA A 92 -34.77 24.63 2.63
N ASP A 93 -35.32 23.94 1.64
CA ASP A 93 -35.09 22.50 1.44
C ASP A 93 -33.62 22.22 1.09
N LEU A 94 -33.01 23.01 0.20
CA LEU A 94 -31.58 22.89 -0.12
C LEU A 94 -30.70 23.07 1.13
N ARG A 95 -31.03 24.02 2.00
CA ARG A 95 -30.30 24.22 3.27
C ARG A 95 -30.49 23.05 4.22
N ALA A 96 -31.72 22.51 4.33
CA ALA A 96 -31.99 21.36 5.15
C ALA A 96 -31.23 20.12 4.66
N ASP A 97 -31.16 19.92 3.34
CA ASP A 97 -30.40 18.81 2.75
C ASP A 97 -28.89 18.97 2.94
N ALA A 98 -28.36 20.18 2.72
CA ALA A 98 -26.97 20.49 2.99
C ALA A 98 -26.61 20.24 4.47
N ALA A 99 -27.49 20.60 5.41
CA ALA A 99 -27.29 20.36 6.84
C ALA A 99 -27.27 18.85 7.16
N ARG A 100 -28.16 18.05 6.57
CA ARG A 100 -28.16 16.58 6.74
C ARG A 100 -26.87 15.95 6.21
N ARG A 101 -26.42 16.35 5.03
CA ARG A 101 -25.16 15.86 4.44
C ARG A 101 -23.95 16.27 5.28
N ALA A 102 -23.92 17.50 5.79
CA ALA A 102 -22.87 17.98 6.67
C ALA A 102 -22.82 17.19 7.99
N ALA A 103 -23.98 16.90 8.59
CA ALA A 103 -24.06 16.09 9.81
C ALA A 103 -23.56 14.65 9.57
N ALA A 104 -24.02 13.99 8.50
CA ALA A 104 -23.58 12.65 8.13
C ALA A 104 -22.06 12.59 7.85
N ALA A 105 -21.51 13.61 7.18
CA ALA A 105 -20.07 13.70 6.95
C ALA A 105 -19.29 13.86 8.26
N ALA A 106 -19.78 14.68 9.19
CA ALA A 106 -19.13 14.89 10.49
C ALA A 106 -19.11 13.61 11.33
N GLU A 107 -20.20 12.83 11.35
CA GLU A 107 -20.25 11.52 12.03
C GLU A 107 -19.27 10.52 11.41
N HIS A 108 -19.21 10.45 10.08
CA HIS A 108 -18.27 9.59 9.38
C HIS A 108 -16.81 9.96 9.67
N SER A 109 -16.48 11.26 9.65
CA SER A 109 -15.15 11.75 10.01
C SER A 109 -14.78 11.40 11.45
N ARG A 110 -15.73 11.52 12.40
CA ARG A 110 -15.50 11.12 13.80
C ARG A 110 -15.21 9.63 13.93
N ARG A 111 -15.97 8.78 13.25
CA ARG A 111 -15.76 7.33 13.27
C ARG A 111 -14.39 6.95 12.73
N ILE A 112 -13.95 7.56 11.63
CA ILE A 112 -12.60 7.32 11.08
C ILE A 112 -11.53 7.72 12.11
N LEU A 113 -11.67 8.88 12.75
CA LEU A 113 -10.72 9.34 13.75
C LEU A 113 -10.62 8.37 14.94
N GLU A 114 -11.76 7.89 15.44
CA GLU A 114 -11.82 6.92 16.54
C GLU A 114 -11.21 5.57 16.14
N GLU A 115 -11.49 5.09 14.92
CA GLU A 115 -10.89 3.85 14.39
C GLU A 115 -9.37 3.98 14.21
N GLU A 116 -8.87 5.12 13.73
CA GLU A 116 -7.43 5.37 13.60
C GLU A 116 -6.74 5.50 14.96
N GLN A 117 -7.34 6.20 15.93
CA GLN A 117 -6.83 6.26 17.30
C GLN A 117 -6.77 4.87 17.94
N ALA A 118 -7.81 4.05 17.76
CA ALA A 118 -7.83 2.68 18.26
C ALA A 118 -6.75 1.79 17.61
N LYS A 119 -6.48 1.97 16.31
CA LYS A 119 -5.38 1.28 15.62
C LYS A 119 -4.03 1.72 16.15
N ASP A 120 -3.84 3.03 16.36
CA ASP A 120 -2.59 3.59 16.87
C ASP A 120 -2.31 3.12 18.30
N ASP A 121 -3.32 3.10 19.16
CA ASP A 121 -3.22 2.58 20.53
C ASP A 121 -3.01 1.05 20.56
N ALA A 122 -3.62 0.30 19.64
CA ALA A 122 -3.35 -1.12 19.48
C ALA A 122 -1.91 -1.37 19.00
N TRP A 123 -1.42 -0.55 18.06
CA TRP A 123 -0.05 -0.61 17.59
C TRP A 123 0.94 -0.26 18.70
N ARG A 124 0.73 0.83 19.44
CA ARG A 124 1.57 1.22 20.59
C ARG A 124 1.62 0.13 21.65
N ARG A 125 0.47 -0.46 22.01
CA ARG A 125 0.42 -1.58 22.97
C ARG A 125 1.21 -2.78 22.47
N ARG A 126 1.07 -3.15 21.19
CA ARG A 126 1.87 -4.23 20.60
C ARG A 126 3.36 -3.91 20.59
N THR A 127 3.75 -2.68 20.27
CA THR A 127 5.15 -2.25 20.24
C THR A 127 5.76 -2.27 21.63
N LEU A 128 5.06 -1.74 22.64
CA LEU A 128 5.51 -1.80 24.04
C LEU A 128 5.59 -3.24 24.54
N ALA A 129 4.58 -4.08 24.25
CA ALA A 129 4.62 -5.50 24.61
C ALA A 129 5.75 -6.23 23.87
N ALA A 130 6.08 -5.88 22.63
CA ALA A 130 7.20 -6.45 21.90
C ALA A 130 8.54 -6.03 22.52
N ILE A 131 8.69 -4.76 22.92
CA ILE A 131 9.89 -4.29 23.63
C ILE A 131 10.06 -5.01 24.97
N GLU A 132 8.97 -5.19 25.73
CA GLU A 132 8.97 -5.86 27.03
C GLU A 132 9.18 -7.38 26.92
N ALA A 133 8.65 -8.01 25.86
CA ALA A 133 8.76 -9.45 25.61
C ALA A 133 10.03 -9.86 24.87
N VAL A 134 10.89 -8.94 24.43
CA VAL A 134 12.21 -9.29 23.90
C VAL A 134 13.05 -9.79 25.08
N PRO A 135 13.37 -11.11 25.17
CA PRO A 135 14.40 -11.55 26.09
C PRO A 135 15.68 -10.80 25.71
N ALA A 136 16.44 -10.34 26.71
CA ALA A 136 17.70 -9.62 26.56
C ALA A 136 18.70 -10.40 25.70
N THR A 137 18.49 -10.36 24.39
CA THR A 137 19.44 -10.77 23.39
C THR A 137 20.37 -9.58 23.35
N PRO A 138 21.64 -9.70 23.79
CA PRO A 138 22.56 -8.58 23.71
C PRO A 138 22.54 -8.12 22.27
N THR A 139 22.11 -6.87 22.03
CA THR A 139 22.21 -6.24 20.72
C THR A 139 23.65 -6.41 20.30
N LEU A 140 23.90 -7.30 19.33
CA LEU A 140 25.22 -7.62 18.86
C LEU A 140 25.82 -6.31 18.36
N ASP A 141 26.80 -5.78 19.06
CA ASP A 141 27.58 -4.66 18.54
C ASP A 141 28.32 -5.17 17.30
N VAL A 142 27.78 -4.85 16.13
CA VAL A 142 28.25 -5.33 14.83
C VAL A 142 29.70 -4.90 14.60
N THR A 143 30.13 -3.77 15.18
CA THR A 143 31.51 -3.28 15.06
C THR A 143 32.49 -4.15 15.84
N LEU A 144 32.17 -4.45 17.11
CA LEU A 144 32.96 -5.34 17.95
C LEU A 144 32.96 -6.77 17.38
N ALA A 145 31.79 -7.26 16.96
CA ALA A 145 31.66 -8.58 16.36
C ALA A 145 32.49 -8.72 15.07
N ARG A 146 32.59 -7.65 14.26
CA ARG A 146 33.45 -7.63 13.07
C ARG A 146 34.93 -7.69 13.43
N ALA A 147 35.37 -6.88 14.39
CA ALA A 147 36.75 -6.89 14.85
C ALA A 147 37.17 -8.27 15.39
N SER A 148 36.35 -8.87 16.25
CA SER A 148 36.59 -10.22 16.79
C SER A 148 36.53 -11.32 15.72
N TYR A 149 35.75 -11.12 14.66
CA TYR A 149 35.73 -12.03 13.50
C TYR A 149 37.05 -11.98 12.74
N ASP A 150 37.54 -10.78 12.40
CA ASP A 150 38.77 -10.62 11.64
C ASP A 150 40.00 -11.12 12.43
N GLU A 151 40.06 -10.85 13.75
CA GLU A 151 41.13 -11.34 14.63
C GLU A 151 41.16 -12.88 14.70
N ARG A 152 40.02 -13.52 14.97
CA ARG A 152 39.94 -14.99 15.01
C ARG A 152 40.25 -15.61 13.67
N TRP A 153 39.88 -14.96 12.57
CA TRP A 153 40.22 -15.44 11.25
C TRP A 153 41.72 -15.43 11.02
N LEU A 154 42.41 -14.36 11.40
CA LEU A 154 43.87 -14.27 11.29
C LEU A 154 44.56 -15.36 12.12
N GLN A 155 44.11 -15.58 13.36
CA GLN A 155 44.62 -16.66 14.21
C GLN A 155 44.43 -18.04 13.57
N LEU A 156 43.24 -18.30 13.01
CA LEU A 156 42.96 -19.56 12.31
C LEU A 156 43.84 -19.74 11.07
N ASP A 157 44.07 -18.68 10.30
CA ASP A 157 44.93 -18.68 9.12
C ASP A 157 46.41 -18.92 9.49
N GLU A 158 46.90 -18.28 10.56
CA GLU A 158 48.24 -18.49 11.10
C GLU A 158 48.44 -19.93 11.56
N GLU A 159 47.49 -20.48 12.34
CA GLU A 159 47.51 -21.88 12.75
C GLU A 159 47.54 -22.84 11.55
N ALA A 160 46.77 -22.55 10.50
CA ALA A 160 46.77 -23.36 9.29
C ALA A 160 48.12 -23.33 8.56
N ALA A 161 48.82 -22.20 8.60
CA ALA A 161 50.12 -22.03 7.98
C ALA A 161 51.24 -22.70 8.79
N THR A 162 51.16 -22.68 10.14
CA THR A 162 52.19 -23.25 11.02
C THR A 162 52.05 -24.75 11.25
N ALA A 163 50.84 -25.30 11.16
CA ALA A 163 50.55 -26.67 11.59
C ALA A 163 50.97 -27.74 10.57
N ALA A 164 52.22 -27.73 10.13
CA ALA A 164 52.76 -28.73 9.20
C ALA A 164 53.07 -30.10 9.85
N ALA A 165 52.82 -30.33 11.16
CA ALA A 165 53.18 -31.61 11.80
C ALA A 165 52.27 -32.12 12.95
N ASP A 166 51.65 -31.28 13.78
CA ASP A 166 50.78 -31.73 14.90
C ASP A 166 49.43 -31.01 14.86
N LEU A 167 48.55 -31.46 13.96
CA LEU A 167 47.28 -30.82 13.68
C LEU A 167 46.25 -31.14 14.77
N MET A 168 46.10 -30.25 15.75
CA MET A 168 44.90 -30.24 16.59
C MET A 168 43.65 -30.30 15.69
N PRO A 169 42.71 -31.23 15.97
CA PRO A 169 41.43 -31.28 15.28
C PRO A 169 40.77 -29.90 15.30
N LEU A 170 40.30 -29.46 14.14
CA LEU A 170 39.57 -28.20 14.03
C LEU A 170 38.10 -28.50 14.29
N HIS A 171 37.50 -27.92 15.32
CA HIS A 171 36.09 -28.10 15.65
C HIS A 171 35.19 -27.06 14.97
N TYR A 172 33.88 -27.34 14.89
CA TYR A 172 32.91 -26.39 14.33
C TYR A 172 32.94 -25.03 15.05
N SER A 173 33.10 -25.04 16.38
CA SER A 173 33.17 -23.85 17.22
C SER A 173 34.47 -23.05 17.09
N ASP A 174 35.52 -23.64 16.50
CA ASP A 174 36.80 -22.95 16.28
C ASP A 174 36.76 -22.07 15.02
N ILE A 175 35.78 -22.31 14.13
CA ILE A 175 35.61 -21.54 12.92
C ILE A 175 34.92 -20.22 13.29
N PRO A 176 35.52 -19.07 12.95
CA PRO A 176 34.90 -17.78 13.21
C PRO A 176 33.74 -17.56 12.23
N TRP A 177 32.55 -18.01 12.60
CA TRP A 177 31.34 -17.78 11.80
C TRP A 177 30.92 -16.29 11.86
N PRO A 178 30.50 -15.69 10.74
CA PRO A 178 30.00 -14.32 10.72
C PRO A 178 28.71 -14.21 11.52
N LEU A 179 28.53 -13.08 12.24
CA LEU A 179 27.35 -12.79 13.09
C LEU A 179 27.15 -13.73 14.30
N GLU A 180 28.09 -14.64 14.57
CA GLU A 180 28.06 -15.43 15.80
C GLU A 180 28.85 -14.73 16.91
N PRO A 181 28.31 -14.66 18.15
CA PRO A 181 29.02 -14.06 19.26
C PRO A 181 30.33 -14.80 19.51
N PRO A 182 31.36 -14.14 20.06
CA PRO A 182 32.62 -14.78 20.36
C PRO A 182 32.40 -15.85 21.43
N THR A 183 32.27 -17.11 21.01
CA THR A 183 32.40 -18.25 21.91
C THR A 183 33.86 -18.38 22.28
N MET A 184 34.19 -18.08 23.54
CA MET A 184 35.53 -18.27 24.09
C MET A 184 35.96 -19.73 23.85
N ARG A 185 37.07 -19.89 23.13
CA ARG A 185 37.65 -21.20 22.79
C ARG A 185 37.90 -21.98 24.09
N GLY A 186 37.22 -23.12 24.27
CA GLY A 186 37.35 -23.96 25.46
C GLY A 186 36.31 -23.78 26.57
N GLN A 187 35.38 -22.82 26.49
CA GLN A 187 34.32 -22.66 27.50
C GLN A 187 33.21 -23.73 27.37
N VAL A 188 33.09 -24.37 26.21
CA VAL A 188 32.22 -25.54 25.98
C VAL A 188 33.08 -26.82 25.92
N ARG A 189 33.86 -27.09 26.97
CA ARG A 189 34.70 -28.30 27.05
C ARG A 189 33.91 -29.62 27.14
N GLY A 190 32.58 -29.59 27.09
CA GLY A 190 31.70 -30.76 27.06
C GLY A 190 30.97 -31.01 25.74
N SER A 191 31.04 -30.11 24.76
CA SER A 191 30.34 -30.25 23.47
C SER A 191 31.18 -29.68 22.32
N GLY A 192 32.33 -30.30 22.04
CA GLY A 192 33.06 -30.12 20.78
C GLY A 192 32.36 -30.77 19.58
N GLY A 193 31.12 -31.24 19.75
CA GLY A 193 30.30 -31.82 18.71
C GLY A 193 29.64 -30.74 17.85
N VAL A 194 29.22 -31.14 16.65
CA VAL A 194 28.31 -30.34 15.83
C VAL A 194 27.10 -29.98 16.70
N PRO A 195 26.65 -28.71 16.75
CA PRO A 195 25.44 -28.36 17.48
C PRO A 195 24.29 -29.23 16.99
N GLU A 196 23.50 -29.79 17.92
CA GLU A 196 22.39 -30.73 17.65
C GLU A 196 21.44 -30.20 16.56
N ARG A 197 21.34 -28.87 16.47
CA ARG A 197 20.77 -28.16 15.33
C ARG A 197 21.75 -27.09 14.85
N PRO A 198 22.27 -27.15 13.60
CA PRO A 198 23.07 -26.08 13.05
C PRO A 198 22.25 -24.77 13.04
N PRO A 199 22.85 -23.63 13.41
CA PRO A 199 22.15 -22.34 13.43
C PRO A 199 21.60 -22.04 12.04
N LEU A 200 20.42 -21.40 11.96
CA LEU A 200 19.87 -20.98 10.68
C LEU A 200 20.89 -20.10 9.92
N PRO A 201 20.93 -20.16 8.58
CA PRO A 201 21.76 -19.25 7.82
C PRO A 201 21.34 -17.81 8.13
N PRO A 202 22.31 -16.92 8.43
CA PRO A 202 22.00 -15.52 8.67
C PRO A 202 21.35 -14.91 7.42
N SER A 203 20.52 -13.89 7.65
CA SER A 203 19.84 -13.20 6.55
C SER A 203 20.86 -12.57 5.58
N VAL A 204 20.47 -12.47 4.31
CA VAL A 204 21.28 -11.83 3.25
C VAL A 204 21.64 -10.38 3.64
N GLU A 205 20.70 -9.68 4.27
CA GLU A 205 20.86 -8.27 4.68
C GLU A 205 21.83 -8.16 5.86
N SER A 206 21.68 -8.99 6.90
CA SER A 206 22.57 -8.97 8.06
C SER A 206 24.02 -9.30 7.68
N LEU A 207 24.24 -10.26 6.76
CA LEU A 207 25.59 -10.57 6.27
C LEU A 207 26.16 -9.45 5.42
N ARG A 208 25.33 -8.82 4.58
CA ARG A 208 25.74 -7.65 3.79
C ARG A 208 26.23 -6.55 4.72
N ASP A 209 25.44 -6.18 5.72
CA ASP A 209 25.79 -5.09 6.64
C ASP A 209 27.05 -5.43 7.45
N PHE A 210 27.22 -6.68 7.86
CA PHE A 210 28.40 -7.17 8.58
C PHE A 210 29.68 -7.12 7.74
N PHE A 211 29.67 -7.63 6.50
CA PHE A 211 30.85 -7.68 5.64
C PHE A 211 31.20 -6.32 5.01
N LEU A 212 30.21 -5.45 4.83
CA LEU A 212 30.38 -4.13 4.24
C LEU A 212 30.57 -3.02 5.27
N LEU A 213 30.71 -3.37 6.54
CA LEU A 213 30.99 -2.41 7.60
C LEU A 213 32.28 -1.64 7.28
N GLY A 214 32.15 -0.32 7.16
CA GLY A 214 33.26 0.59 6.83
C GLY A 214 33.74 0.52 5.37
N ALA A 215 32.98 -0.07 4.45
CA ALA A 215 33.34 -0.09 3.04
C ALA A 215 33.12 1.28 2.37
N ALA A 216 34.16 1.81 1.71
CA ALA A 216 34.10 3.11 1.04
C ALA A 216 33.91 2.95 -0.48
N GLY A 217 32.65 3.02 -0.92
CA GLY A 217 32.28 3.01 -2.34
C GLY A 217 32.22 1.63 -3.00
N ALA A 218 31.72 1.58 -4.24
CA ALA A 218 31.38 0.33 -4.94
C ALA A 218 32.59 -0.58 -5.21
N SER A 219 33.76 0.00 -5.48
CA SER A 219 35.00 -0.76 -5.71
C SER A 219 35.49 -1.48 -4.45
N ASP A 220 35.37 -0.84 -3.28
CA ASP A 220 35.75 -1.45 -2.00
C ASP A 220 34.76 -2.55 -1.60
N VAL A 221 33.46 -2.29 -1.76
CA VAL A 221 32.40 -3.29 -1.58
C VAL A 221 32.67 -4.56 -2.40
N LYS A 222 32.93 -4.42 -3.71
CA LYS A 222 33.21 -5.55 -4.59
C LYS A 222 34.49 -6.30 -4.19
N ARG A 223 35.54 -5.56 -3.81
CA ARG A 223 36.81 -6.15 -3.35
C ARG A 223 36.61 -6.98 -2.09
N ARG A 224 35.94 -6.43 -1.07
CA ARG A 224 35.67 -7.11 0.21
C ARG A 224 34.83 -8.37 0.01
N LEU A 225 33.72 -8.27 -0.74
CA LEU A 225 32.90 -9.43 -1.05
C LEU A 225 33.66 -10.52 -1.80
N ARG A 226 34.57 -10.15 -2.71
CA ARG A 226 35.41 -11.13 -3.42
C ARG A 226 36.39 -11.84 -2.49
N ILE A 227 36.99 -11.13 -1.55
CA ILE A 227 37.88 -11.72 -0.53
C ILE A 227 37.10 -12.72 0.32
N GLU A 228 35.95 -12.33 0.83
CA GLU A 228 35.09 -13.20 1.65
C GLU A 228 34.56 -14.39 0.86
N LEU A 229 34.22 -14.22 -0.43
CA LEU A 229 33.79 -15.33 -1.28
C LEU A 229 34.91 -16.36 -1.50
N LEU A 230 36.16 -15.91 -1.69
CA LEU A 230 37.30 -16.81 -1.81
C LEU A 230 37.58 -17.54 -0.50
N ARG A 231 37.42 -16.83 0.63
CA ARG A 231 37.58 -17.35 1.98
C ARG A 231 36.58 -18.46 2.29
N TRP A 232 35.31 -18.25 1.94
CA TRP A 232 34.20 -19.17 2.18
C TRP A 232 33.89 -20.10 1.00
N HIS A 233 34.77 -20.21 0.00
CA HIS A 233 34.55 -21.14 -1.11
C HIS A 233 34.75 -22.58 -0.64
N PRO A 234 33.80 -23.52 -0.85
CA PRO A 234 33.86 -24.86 -0.28
C PRO A 234 35.13 -25.63 -0.67
N ASP A 235 35.56 -25.51 -1.93
CA ASP A 235 36.82 -26.14 -2.41
C ASP A 235 38.07 -25.55 -1.74
N LYS A 236 38.17 -24.21 -1.65
CA LYS A 236 39.34 -23.55 -1.07
C LYS A 236 39.40 -23.74 0.43
N PHE A 237 38.26 -23.66 1.10
CA PHE A 237 38.13 -23.92 2.52
C PHE A 237 38.48 -25.39 2.83
N GLY A 238 37.94 -26.34 2.05
CA GLY A 238 38.24 -27.76 2.17
C GLY A 238 39.70 -28.10 1.92
N ALA A 239 40.34 -27.49 0.93
CA ALA A 239 41.77 -27.68 0.65
C ALA A 239 42.67 -27.18 1.81
N ARG A 240 42.26 -26.09 2.49
CA ARG A 240 43.04 -25.49 3.58
C ARG A 240 42.83 -26.17 4.93
N PHE A 241 41.59 -26.51 5.27
CA PHE A 241 41.22 -27.01 6.61
C PHE A 241 40.73 -28.46 6.62
N GLY A 242 40.59 -29.10 5.47
CA GLY A 242 39.95 -30.41 5.34
C GLY A 242 40.62 -31.53 6.14
N SER A 243 41.95 -31.53 6.26
CA SER A 243 42.70 -32.50 7.08
C SER A 243 42.38 -32.34 8.58
N ARG A 244 42.38 -31.10 9.10
CA ARG A 244 42.03 -30.80 10.50
C ARG A 244 40.58 -31.13 10.83
N LEU A 245 39.67 -30.88 9.87
CA LEU A 245 38.26 -31.22 10.03
C LEU A 245 38.03 -32.72 10.03
N ALA A 246 38.73 -33.46 9.15
CA ALA A 246 38.64 -34.92 9.11
C ALA A 246 39.15 -35.54 10.42
N ALA A 247 40.17 -34.96 11.05
CA ALA A 247 40.66 -35.38 12.37
C ALA A 247 39.61 -35.20 13.49
N GLY A 248 38.68 -34.26 13.35
CA GLY A 248 37.54 -34.07 14.25
C GLY A 248 36.34 -34.97 13.97
N GLY A 249 36.39 -35.76 12.89
CA GLY A 249 35.33 -36.70 12.47
C GLY A 249 34.60 -36.27 11.19
N MET A 250 34.18 -37.27 10.39
CA MET A 250 33.55 -37.04 9.08
C MET A 250 32.23 -36.26 9.17
N ALA A 251 31.39 -36.57 10.16
CA ALA A 251 30.12 -35.85 10.37
C ALA A 251 30.34 -34.35 10.63
N GLN A 252 31.42 -34.00 11.35
CA GLN A 252 31.76 -32.61 11.63
C GLN A 252 32.28 -31.89 10.39
N ARG A 253 33.13 -32.56 9.61
CA ARG A 253 33.60 -32.07 8.32
C ARG A 253 32.43 -31.75 7.38
N ASP A 254 31.46 -32.66 7.26
CA ASP A 254 30.32 -32.48 6.37
C ASP A 254 29.41 -31.34 6.85
N ALA A 255 29.17 -31.20 8.16
CA ALA A 255 28.41 -30.10 8.73
C ALA A 255 29.08 -28.73 8.45
N VAL A 256 30.40 -28.65 8.64
CA VAL A 256 31.18 -27.44 8.33
C VAL A 256 31.10 -27.10 6.84
N LEU A 257 31.37 -28.06 5.95
CA LEU A 257 31.35 -27.80 4.51
C LEU A 257 29.95 -27.44 4.00
N SER A 258 28.90 -28.03 4.56
CA SER A 258 27.51 -27.65 4.27
C SER A 258 27.23 -26.20 4.66
N ARG A 259 27.69 -25.77 5.85
CA ARG A 259 27.55 -24.38 6.30
C ARG A 259 28.35 -23.41 5.44
N VAL A 260 29.59 -23.76 5.09
CA VAL A 260 30.45 -22.98 4.18
C VAL A 260 29.76 -22.81 2.82
N HIS A 261 29.15 -23.87 2.29
CA HIS A 261 28.40 -23.82 1.04
C HIS A 261 27.20 -22.85 1.13
N GLN A 262 26.43 -22.89 2.22
CA GLN A 262 25.32 -21.95 2.44
C GLN A 262 25.80 -20.49 2.50
N LEU A 263 26.90 -20.22 3.21
CA LEU A 263 27.48 -18.87 3.29
C LEU A 263 27.96 -18.38 1.93
N ALA A 264 28.62 -19.24 1.15
CA ALA A 264 29.05 -18.90 -0.21
C ALA A 264 27.87 -18.54 -1.12
N GLN A 265 26.76 -19.29 -1.03
CA GLN A 265 25.53 -18.97 -1.77
C GLN A 265 24.97 -17.60 -1.39
N VAL A 266 24.90 -17.29 -0.09
CA VAL A 266 24.42 -15.98 0.36
C VAL A 266 25.36 -14.86 -0.11
N LEU A 267 26.68 -15.03 -0.02
CA LEU A 267 27.66 -14.05 -0.52
C LEU A 267 27.53 -13.81 -2.03
N MET A 268 27.27 -14.85 -2.82
CA MET A 268 27.00 -14.70 -4.26
C MET A 268 25.71 -13.90 -4.51
N GLN A 269 24.66 -14.11 -3.70
CA GLN A 269 23.43 -13.30 -3.80
C GLN A 269 23.69 -11.83 -3.44
N VAL A 270 24.48 -11.55 -2.40
CA VAL A 270 24.87 -10.18 -2.02
C VAL A 270 25.67 -9.52 -3.16
N LEU A 271 26.63 -10.24 -3.75
CA LEU A 271 27.44 -9.74 -4.86
C LEU A 271 26.58 -9.46 -6.10
N GLY A 272 25.63 -10.35 -6.42
CA GLY A 272 24.69 -10.18 -7.54
C GLY A 272 23.78 -8.98 -7.35
N ARG A 273 23.21 -8.78 -6.14
CA ARG A 273 22.36 -7.63 -5.82
C ARG A 273 23.13 -6.31 -5.78
N GLY A 274 24.36 -6.31 -5.26
CA GLY A 274 25.24 -5.15 -5.23
C GLY A 274 25.65 -4.65 -6.62
N ALA A 275 25.69 -5.55 -7.62
CA ALA A 275 25.96 -5.18 -9.02
C ALA A 275 24.75 -4.56 -9.73
N SER A 276 23.52 -4.82 -9.26
CA SER A 276 22.28 -4.34 -9.88
C SER A 276 21.71 -3.06 -9.24
N GLY A 277 22.27 -2.59 -8.12
CA GLY A 277 21.68 -1.57 -7.25
C GLY A 277 22.34 -0.20 -7.28
N THR A 278 22.46 0.44 -8.45
CA THR A 278 22.68 1.90 -8.57
C THR A 278 21.69 2.53 -9.53
N ASN A 279 20.40 2.19 -9.41
CA ASN A 279 19.33 2.92 -10.10
C ASN A 279 18.11 3.13 -9.20
N THR A 280 18.36 3.47 -7.93
CA THR A 280 17.30 3.87 -7.01
C THR A 280 17.18 5.38 -7.02
N ARG A 281 16.15 5.82 -7.75
CA ARG A 281 15.52 7.15 -7.72
C ARG A 281 15.71 7.88 -6.39
N VAL A 282 16.35 9.03 -6.48
CA VAL A 282 16.12 10.14 -5.55
C VAL A 282 14.64 10.55 -5.72
N TYR A 283 13.87 10.48 -4.64
CA TYR A 283 12.61 11.20 -4.48
C TYR A 283 12.86 12.42 -3.60
#